data_AF-A0A3P1SNU8-F1
#
_entry.id   AF-A0A3P1SNU8-F1
#
_cell.length_a   1.000
_cell.length_b   1.000
_cell.length_c   1.000
_cell.angle_alpha   90.00
_cell.angle_beta   90.00
_cell.angle_gamma   90.00
#
_symmetry.space_group_name_H-M   'P 1'
#
loop_
_entity.id
_entity.type
_entity.pdbx_description
1 polymer ?
#
loop_
_entity_poly.entity_id
_entity_poly.type
_entity_poly.pdbx_seq_one_letter_code
_entity_poly.pdbx_strand_id
1 'polypeptide(L)'
;MKQEQIRYEEWLTTIANTRLVYNTMEELEQFFDNRSIHSNGIKRCFVTQKKLRSAFRDLNMEVELQTDGIFDLYSIMYHYKQAWIFFHNHLYRRANPERIALEIMSYCYSPYVRNGLGNKKRAIFKKITEQEINVPFLILMLMKAIPGYDSKEGDVIDMPHQYECVIHLMEKFVSGTSQFGLLPIIIRAREETQKSRLMLLFYVQQILDIYESYTEPENLYGLANDIKNSTVNLDIAGYWNECGGKLLYTNFWQIENALNNGTYFLTYWQKDADNNLSGIRYSLFIIEGTDGNLIYYILHPEAIKHRMEGLQYKDNDHVWYQTEMLDDTPAELPLQRLMFSGVWKLNINLTRCSDSDVIARYEAWLNHDCKIIKQYQHLEYDFRPNLYAITKTHLYIPSENDGEYYKVPKSSYEGFNRVHISDNVGTMLMNGKIYLAFDEFMLYISTSKNELKKYEIERVNRIE
;
A
#
# COMPACT_ATOMS: atom_id res chain seq x y z
N MET A 1 -31.98 15.55 23.87
CA MET A 1 -31.81 14.50 24.92
C MET A 1 -32.46 13.16 24.56
N LYS A 2 -33.75 13.05 24.23
CA LYS A 2 -34.42 11.75 23.95
C LYS A 2 -33.87 10.98 22.73
N GLN A 3 -33.44 11.68 21.68
CA GLN A 3 -32.87 11.06 20.46
C GLN A 3 -31.50 10.41 20.70
N GLU A 4 -30.61 11.05 21.47
CA GLU A 4 -29.30 10.46 21.79
C GLU A 4 -29.43 9.20 22.64
N GLN A 5 -30.36 9.17 23.59
CA GLN A 5 -30.62 7.98 24.41
C GLN A 5 -31.04 6.78 23.55
N ILE A 6 -31.95 7.01 22.59
CA ILE A 6 -32.42 5.95 21.67
C ILE A 6 -31.27 5.46 20.78
N ARG A 7 -30.40 6.37 20.33
CA ARG A 7 -29.28 6.06 19.43
C ARG A 7 -28.26 5.10 20.06
N TYR A 8 -27.78 5.38 21.28
CA TYR A 8 -26.78 4.51 21.93
C TYR A 8 -27.36 3.15 22.35
N GLU A 9 -28.63 3.10 22.78
CA GLU A 9 -29.31 1.84 23.06
C GLU A 9 -29.42 0.98 21.79
N GLU A 10 -29.85 1.59 20.67
CA GLU A 10 -29.92 0.93 19.37
C GLU A 10 -28.55 0.38 18.95
N TRP A 11 -27.52 1.23 18.96
CA TRP A 11 -26.18 0.86 18.50
C TRP A 11 -25.53 -0.24 19.33
N LEU A 12 -25.56 -0.12 20.65
CA LEU A 12 -25.04 -1.17 21.54
C LEU A 12 -25.82 -2.48 21.37
N THR A 13 -27.13 -2.40 21.16
CA THR A 13 -27.96 -3.59 20.89
C THR A 13 -27.59 -4.24 19.56
N THR A 14 -27.37 -3.45 18.51
CA THR A 14 -26.91 -3.96 17.22
C THR A 14 -25.52 -4.57 17.33
N ILE A 15 -24.54 -3.87 17.93
CA ILE A 15 -23.17 -4.38 18.13
C ILE A 15 -23.22 -5.72 18.85
N ALA A 16 -24.00 -5.80 19.95
CA ALA A 16 -24.20 -7.04 20.67
C ALA A 16 -24.80 -8.09 19.75
N ASN A 17 -26.02 -7.92 19.23
CA ASN A 17 -26.73 -8.96 18.47
C ASN A 17 -25.98 -9.45 17.22
N THR A 18 -25.24 -8.54 16.57
CA THR A 18 -24.48 -8.84 15.36
C THR A 18 -23.05 -9.26 15.64
N ARG A 19 -22.61 -9.29 16.91
CA ARG A 19 -21.25 -9.67 17.30
C ARG A 19 -20.20 -8.95 16.45
N LEU A 20 -20.40 -7.64 16.31
CA LEU A 20 -19.63 -6.82 15.38
C LEU A 20 -18.18 -6.70 15.83
N VAL A 21 -17.96 -6.38 17.11
CA VAL A 21 -16.63 -6.16 17.70
C VAL A 21 -16.04 -7.47 18.22
N TYR A 22 -16.83 -8.25 18.96
CA TYR A 22 -16.45 -9.54 19.54
C TYR A 22 -17.27 -10.67 18.94
N ASN A 23 -16.71 -11.87 18.84
CA ASN A 23 -17.34 -13.02 18.19
C ASN A 23 -18.45 -13.65 19.04
N THR A 24 -18.38 -13.51 20.37
CA THR A 24 -19.32 -14.11 21.32
C THR A 24 -19.91 -13.08 22.27
N MET A 25 -21.06 -13.40 22.88
CA MET A 25 -21.63 -12.55 23.93
C MET A 25 -20.72 -12.54 25.16
N GLU A 26 -20.10 -13.68 25.46
CA GLU A 26 -19.24 -13.84 26.63
C GLU A 26 -18.04 -12.88 26.59
N GLU A 27 -17.38 -12.74 25.43
CA GLU A 27 -16.31 -11.77 25.24
C GLU A 27 -16.78 -10.33 25.45
N LEU A 28 -17.97 -9.98 24.92
CA LEU A 28 -18.55 -8.64 25.11
C LEU A 28 -18.92 -8.37 26.57
N GLU A 29 -19.47 -9.37 27.26
CA GLU A 29 -19.79 -9.29 28.69
C GLU A 29 -18.52 -9.19 29.54
N GLN A 30 -17.46 -9.89 29.18
CA GLN A 30 -16.16 -9.83 29.83
C GLN A 30 -15.54 -8.43 29.67
N PHE A 31 -15.58 -7.86 28.46
CA PHE A 31 -15.09 -6.51 28.21
C PHE A 31 -15.77 -5.46 29.10
N PHE A 32 -17.09 -5.57 29.27
CA PHE A 32 -17.87 -4.66 30.11
C PHE A 32 -17.89 -4.99 31.60
N ASP A 33 -17.24 -6.08 32.03
CA ASP A 33 -17.39 -6.68 33.36
C ASP A 33 -18.88 -6.83 33.77
N ASN A 34 -19.70 -7.30 32.83
CA ASN A 34 -21.15 -7.40 32.96
C ASN A 34 -21.71 -8.69 32.35
N ARG A 35 -21.79 -9.76 33.15
CA ARG A 35 -22.23 -11.11 32.76
C ARG A 35 -23.74 -11.29 32.59
N SER A 36 -24.46 -10.22 32.25
CA SER A 36 -25.94 -10.20 32.24
C SER A 36 -26.55 -9.61 30.98
N ILE A 37 -25.73 -9.25 29.98
CA ILE A 37 -26.20 -8.73 28.70
C ILE A 37 -27.01 -9.78 27.97
N HIS A 38 -26.57 -11.04 28.00
CA HIS A 38 -27.25 -12.16 27.37
C HIS A 38 -28.67 -12.38 27.93
N SER A 39 -28.83 -12.24 29.25
CA SER A 39 -30.09 -12.54 29.96
C SER A 39 -31.03 -11.33 30.07
N ASN A 40 -30.49 -10.12 30.22
CA ASN A 40 -31.27 -8.92 30.51
C ASN A 40 -31.33 -7.92 29.34
N GLY A 41 -30.46 -8.07 28.33
CA GLY A 41 -30.33 -7.12 27.22
C GLY A 41 -29.68 -5.79 27.62
N ILE A 42 -29.17 -5.07 26.62
CA ILE A 42 -28.40 -3.82 26.79
C ILE A 42 -29.14 -2.78 27.63
N LYS A 43 -30.44 -2.56 27.37
CA LYS A 43 -31.24 -1.55 28.06
C LYS A 43 -31.27 -1.73 29.59
N ARG A 44 -31.37 -2.98 30.05
CA ARG A 44 -31.45 -3.29 31.49
C ARG A 44 -30.07 -3.29 32.13
N CYS A 45 -29.03 -3.67 31.38
CA CYS A 45 -27.65 -3.63 31.84
C CYS A 45 -27.13 -2.20 32.02
N PHE A 46 -27.55 -1.28 31.14
CA PHE A 46 -27.15 0.12 31.15
C PHE A 46 -28.37 1.04 31.30
N VAL A 47 -28.96 1.04 32.51
CA VAL A 47 -30.24 1.70 32.82
C VAL A 47 -30.27 3.21 32.54
N THR A 48 -29.12 3.90 32.59
CA THR A 48 -29.04 5.35 32.43
C THR A 48 -28.36 5.74 31.13
N GLN A 49 -28.73 6.90 30.56
CA GLN A 49 -28.07 7.43 29.36
C GLN A 49 -26.56 7.62 29.55
N LYS A 50 -26.11 8.05 30.75
CA LYS A 50 -24.68 8.19 31.05
C LYS A 50 -23.95 6.85 30.95
N LYS A 51 -24.57 5.77 31.44
CA LYS A 51 -24.00 4.41 31.35
C LYS A 51 -23.98 3.90 29.90
N LEU A 52 -25.05 4.11 29.12
CA LEU A 52 -25.08 3.76 27.69
C LEU A 52 -23.98 4.50 26.91
N ARG A 53 -23.84 5.81 27.14
CA ARG A 53 -22.81 6.61 26.49
C ARG A 53 -21.40 6.17 26.91
N SER A 54 -21.19 5.85 28.18
CA SER A 54 -19.90 5.32 28.67
C SER A 54 -19.57 4.02 27.98
N ALA A 55 -20.47 3.03 28.02
CA ALA A 55 -20.28 1.73 27.40
C ALA A 55 -19.97 1.84 25.89
N PHE A 56 -20.68 2.72 25.17
CA PHE A 56 -20.38 2.97 23.77
C PHE A 56 -19.01 3.63 23.56
N ARG A 57 -18.63 4.59 24.41
CA ARG A 57 -17.31 5.24 24.36
C ARG A 57 -16.19 4.25 24.64
N ASP A 58 -16.36 3.36 25.61
CA ASP A 58 -15.37 2.36 25.98
C ASP A 58 -15.13 1.40 24.81
N LEU A 59 -16.20 0.92 24.15
CA LEU A 59 -16.08 0.18 22.90
C LEU A 59 -15.45 1.00 21.76
N ASN A 60 -15.76 2.29 21.65
CA ASN A 60 -15.18 3.12 20.60
C ASN A 60 -13.66 3.26 20.77
N MET A 61 -13.18 3.44 22.00
CA MET A 61 -11.75 3.47 22.28
C MET A 61 -11.09 2.13 21.99
N GLU A 62 -11.75 1.02 22.32
CA GLU A 62 -11.26 -0.32 21.97
C GLU A 62 -11.12 -0.49 20.45
N VAL A 63 -12.13 -0.07 19.67
CA VAL A 63 -12.07 -0.10 18.20
C VAL A 63 -10.96 0.79 17.65
N GLU A 64 -10.80 2.01 18.19
CA GLU A 64 -9.71 2.90 17.80
C GLU A 64 -8.35 2.25 18.08
N LEU A 65 -8.16 1.58 19.22
CA LEU A 65 -6.93 0.86 19.55
C LEU A 65 -6.67 -0.33 18.63
N GLN A 66 -7.70 -1.12 18.30
CA GLN A 66 -7.57 -2.29 17.42
C GLN A 66 -7.29 -1.93 15.95
N THR A 67 -7.54 -0.67 15.55
CA THR A 67 -7.48 -0.23 14.16
C THR A 67 -6.54 0.97 13.96
N ASP A 68 -5.65 1.23 14.92
CA ASP A 68 -4.68 2.33 14.89
C ASP A 68 -5.33 3.71 14.64
N GLY A 69 -6.54 3.90 15.17
CA GLY A 69 -7.33 5.12 15.05
C GLY A 69 -8.01 5.32 13.69
N ILE A 70 -7.93 4.34 12.78
CA ILE A 70 -8.54 4.43 11.44
C ILE A 70 -10.07 4.34 11.53
N PHE A 71 -10.60 3.52 12.43
CA PHE A 71 -12.03 3.33 12.61
C PHE A 71 -12.57 4.00 13.88
N ASP A 72 -13.72 4.66 13.73
CA ASP A 72 -14.56 5.10 14.84
C ASP A 72 -15.95 4.45 14.75
N LEU A 73 -16.51 4.05 15.89
CA LEU A 73 -17.80 3.36 15.95
C LEU A 73 -18.98 4.25 15.54
N TYR A 74 -18.87 5.58 15.65
CA TYR A 74 -19.98 6.46 15.26
C TYR A 74 -20.22 6.40 13.76
N SER A 75 -19.14 6.48 12.97
CA SER A 75 -19.16 6.37 11.52
C SER A 75 -19.54 4.96 11.08
N ILE A 76 -18.92 3.93 11.66
CA ILE A 76 -19.24 2.52 11.37
C ILE A 76 -20.73 2.26 11.52
N MET A 77 -21.33 2.62 12.66
CA MET A 77 -22.74 2.32 12.93
C MET A 77 -23.69 3.07 12.00
N TYR A 78 -23.31 4.28 11.56
CA TYR A 78 -24.07 5.02 10.55
C TYR A 78 -24.01 4.31 9.19
N HIS A 79 -22.81 3.99 8.71
CA HIS A 79 -22.61 3.33 7.42
C HIS A 79 -23.21 1.92 7.39
N TYR A 80 -23.13 1.17 8.49
CA TYR A 80 -23.72 -0.16 8.62
C TYR A 80 -25.24 -0.12 8.39
N LYS A 81 -25.93 0.83 9.02
CA LYS A 81 -27.39 1.00 8.87
C LYS A 81 -27.77 1.37 7.44
N GLN A 82 -27.04 2.32 6.83
CA GLN A 82 -27.29 2.74 5.44
C GLN A 82 -27.05 1.60 4.45
N ALA A 83 -25.91 0.91 4.58
CA ALA A 83 -25.57 -0.23 3.75
C ALA A 83 -26.58 -1.37 3.90
N TRP A 84 -27.06 -1.64 5.12
CA TRP A 84 -28.10 -2.65 5.34
C TRP A 84 -29.41 -2.31 4.63
N ILE A 85 -29.90 -1.07 4.76
CA ILE A 85 -31.15 -0.64 4.08
C ILE A 85 -31.00 -0.80 2.57
N PHE A 86 -29.86 -0.39 2.01
CA PHE A 86 -29.58 -0.56 0.59
C PHE A 86 -29.53 -2.05 0.19
N PHE A 87 -28.77 -2.86 0.92
CA PHE A 87 -28.61 -4.29 0.68
C PHE A 87 -29.95 -5.02 0.73
N HIS A 88 -30.78 -4.73 1.74
CA HIS A 88 -32.10 -5.32 1.89
C HIS A 88 -33.00 -5.05 0.68
N ASN A 89 -33.01 -3.80 0.21
CA ASN A 89 -33.87 -3.36 -0.90
C ASN A 89 -33.40 -3.84 -2.28
N HIS A 90 -32.11 -4.12 -2.45
CA HIS A 90 -31.54 -4.28 -3.80
C HIS A 90 -30.74 -5.59 -4.02
N LEU A 91 -30.20 -6.19 -2.95
CA LEU A 91 -29.19 -7.26 -3.01
C LEU A 91 -29.52 -8.55 -2.21
N TYR A 92 -30.42 -8.50 -1.21
CA TYR A 92 -30.69 -9.59 -0.24
C TYR A 92 -31.01 -10.99 -0.81
N ARG A 93 -31.54 -11.09 -2.03
CA ARG A 93 -31.98 -12.37 -2.64
C ARG A 93 -31.31 -12.69 -3.97
N ARG A 94 -30.10 -12.19 -4.18
CA ARG A 94 -29.43 -12.36 -5.47
C ARG A 94 -28.76 -13.74 -5.57
N ALA A 95 -28.90 -14.37 -6.73
CA ALA A 95 -28.09 -15.53 -7.10
C ALA A 95 -26.63 -15.09 -7.35
N ASN A 96 -25.67 -15.93 -6.94
CA ASN A 96 -24.23 -15.72 -7.09
C ASN A 96 -23.71 -14.43 -6.40
N PRO A 97 -23.76 -14.35 -5.06
CA PRO A 97 -23.36 -13.16 -4.30
C PRO A 97 -21.88 -12.77 -4.53
N GLU A 98 -20.98 -13.75 -4.63
CA GLU A 98 -19.55 -13.51 -4.92
C GLU A 98 -19.35 -12.75 -6.23
N ARG A 99 -20.03 -13.17 -7.31
CA ARG A 99 -19.96 -12.48 -8.60
C ARG A 99 -20.47 -11.04 -8.51
N ILE A 100 -21.52 -10.81 -7.72
CA ILE A 100 -22.10 -9.47 -7.55
C ILE A 100 -21.15 -8.59 -6.73
N ALA A 101 -20.49 -9.15 -5.72
CA ALA A 101 -19.47 -8.46 -4.95
C ALA A 101 -18.32 -7.99 -5.87
N LEU A 102 -17.80 -8.88 -6.72
CA LEU A 102 -16.79 -8.53 -7.74
C LEU A 102 -17.31 -7.43 -8.69
N GLU A 103 -18.53 -7.56 -9.21
CA GLU A 103 -19.12 -6.56 -10.11
C GLU A 103 -19.32 -5.18 -9.44
N ILE A 104 -19.66 -5.13 -8.15
CA ILE A 104 -19.74 -3.88 -7.37
C ILE A 104 -18.36 -3.26 -7.21
N MET A 105 -17.37 -4.05 -6.77
CA MET A 105 -16.00 -3.55 -6.59
C MET A 105 -15.41 -3.03 -7.90
N SER A 106 -15.57 -3.78 -9.01
CA SER A 106 -15.13 -3.33 -10.33
C SER A 106 -15.85 -2.06 -10.80
N TYR A 107 -17.11 -1.84 -10.41
CA TYR A 107 -17.83 -0.61 -10.78
C TYR A 107 -17.38 0.61 -9.97
N CYS A 108 -17.14 0.41 -8.66
CA CYS A 108 -16.85 1.50 -7.73
C CYS A 108 -15.37 1.89 -7.72
N TYR A 109 -14.46 0.91 -7.88
CA TYR A 109 -13.02 1.10 -7.71
C TYR A 109 -12.19 0.91 -8.99
N SER A 110 -12.81 0.54 -10.13
CA SER A 110 -12.09 0.43 -11.40
C SER A 110 -12.69 1.35 -12.47
N PRO A 111 -11.97 2.37 -12.94
CA PRO A 111 -12.51 3.33 -13.91
C PRO A 111 -12.78 2.68 -15.28
N TYR A 112 -12.06 1.61 -15.62
CA TYR A 112 -12.04 1.02 -16.96
C TYR A 112 -13.01 -0.16 -17.16
N VAL A 113 -13.55 -0.77 -16.08
CA VAL A 113 -14.36 -2.01 -16.14
C VAL A 113 -15.87 -1.75 -16.22
N ARG A 114 -16.30 -0.49 -16.45
CA ARG A 114 -17.72 -0.11 -16.52
C ARG A 114 -18.48 -0.72 -17.73
N ASN A 115 -17.76 -1.35 -18.66
CA ASN A 115 -18.28 -1.98 -19.87
C ASN A 115 -18.75 -3.42 -19.60
N GLY A 116 -19.94 -3.79 -20.10
CA GLY A 116 -20.50 -5.15 -19.95
C GLY A 116 -21.58 -5.33 -18.88
N LEU A 117 -21.83 -4.33 -18.03
CA LEU A 117 -22.93 -4.35 -17.07
C LEU A 117 -24.28 -4.02 -17.73
N GLY A 118 -25.26 -4.92 -17.58
CA GLY A 118 -26.63 -4.66 -18.04
C GLY A 118 -27.26 -3.44 -17.34
N ASN A 119 -28.09 -2.69 -18.06
CA ASN A 119 -28.66 -1.39 -17.62
C ASN A 119 -29.26 -1.41 -16.21
N LYS A 120 -29.97 -2.50 -15.84
CA LYS A 120 -30.56 -2.63 -14.50
C LYS A 120 -29.52 -2.71 -13.37
N LYS A 121 -28.43 -3.46 -13.56
CA LYS A 121 -27.35 -3.55 -12.57
C LYS A 121 -26.60 -2.23 -12.48
N ARG A 122 -26.28 -1.63 -13.63
CA ARG A 122 -25.65 -0.31 -13.69
C ARG A 122 -26.43 0.76 -12.93
N ALA A 123 -27.76 0.77 -13.07
CA ALA A 123 -28.61 1.71 -12.33
C ALA A 123 -28.60 1.48 -10.81
N ILE A 124 -28.46 0.24 -10.35
CA ILE A 124 -28.31 -0.07 -8.92
C ILE A 124 -26.93 0.37 -8.42
N PHE A 125 -25.86 0.05 -9.15
CA PHE A 125 -24.51 0.39 -8.72
C PHE A 125 -24.24 1.89 -8.76
N LYS A 126 -24.83 2.62 -9.71
CA LYS A 126 -24.81 4.09 -9.71
C LYS A 126 -25.39 4.69 -8.42
N LYS A 127 -26.41 4.04 -7.82
CA LYS A 127 -26.96 4.50 -6.54
C LYS A 127 -26.00 4.27 -5.38
N ILE A 128 -25.12 3.27 -5.45
CA ILE A 128 -24.07 3.05 -4.43
C ILE A 128 -23.18 4.29 -4.37
N THR A 129 -22.70 4.76 -5.53
CA THR A 129 -21.85 5.96 -5.61
C THR A 129 -22.61 7.25 -5.31
N GLU A 130 -23.84 7.41 -5.82
CA GLU A 130 -24.64 8.64 -5.60
C GLU A 130 -25.12 8.81 -4.15
N GLN A 131 -25.30 7.72 -3.41
CA GLN A 131 -25.75 7.73 -2.01
C GLN A 131 -24.61 7.46 -1.02
N GLU A 132 -23.36 7.39 -1.51
CA GLU A 132 -22.16 7.13 -0.70
C GLU A 132 -22.32 5.89 0.19
N ILE A 133 -22.91 4.82 -0.37
CA ILE A 133 -23.10 3.56 0.36
C ILE A 133 -21.73 2.89 0.54
N ASN A 134 -21.37 2.61 1.80
CA ASN A 134 -20.10 1.96 2.12
C ASN A 134 -20.03 0.56 1.50
N VAL A 135 -19.12 0.39 0.53
CA VAL A 135 -18.97 -0.84 -0.25
C VAL A 135 -18.50 -2.02 0.60
N PRO A 136 -17.50 -1.89 1.50
CA PRO A 136 -17.09 -2.98 2.38
C PRO A 136 -18.26 -3.68 3.11
N PHE A 137 -19.20 -2.92 3.67
CA PHE A 137 -20.39 -3.52 4.28
C PHE A 137 -21.22 -4.35 3.29
N LEU A 138 -21.42 -3.85 2.06
CA LEU A 138 -22.16 -4.59 1.03
C LEU A 138 -21.46 -5.90 0.66
N ILE A 139 -20.13 -5.88 0.53
CA ILE A 139 -19.33 -7.08 0.24
C ILE A 139 -19.47 -8.09 1.38
N LEU A 140 -19.32 -7.66 2.63
CA LEU A 140 -19.41 -8.54 3.78
C LEU A 140 -20.81 -9.12 4.00
N MET A 141 -21.87 -8.36 3.69
CA MET A 141 -23.24 -8.88 3.70
C MET A 141 -23.50 -9.88 2.57
N LEU A 142 -23.00 -9.62 1.35
CA LEU A 142 -23.10 -10.56 0.22
C LEU A 142 -22.39 -11.88 0.55
N MET A 143 -21.22 -11.80 1.17
CA MET A 143 -20.43 -12.95 1.59
C MET A 143 -20.91 -13.58 2.91
N LYS A 144 -21.96 -13.03 3.53
CA LYS A 144 -22.54 -13.47 4.81
C LYS A 144 -21.53 -13.48 5.97
N ALA A 145 -20.49 -12.67 5.89
CA ALA A 145 -19.52 -12.48 6.97
C ALA A 145 -20.04 -11.51 8.02
N ILE A 146 -20.77 -10.48 7.59
CA ILE A 146 -21.51 -9.56 8.47
C ILE A 146 -23.02 -9.74 8.25
N PRO A 147 -23.81 -9.91 9.32
CA PRO A 147 -25.25 -10.08 9.20
C PRO A 147 -25.96 -8.74 8.89
N GLY A 148 -27.28 -8.76 8.78
CA GLY A 148 -28.06 -7.52 8.70
C GLY A 148 -28.00 -6.71 9.99
N TYR A 149 -28.19 -5.39 9.89
CA TYR A 149 -28.15 -4.46 11.04
C TYR A 149 -29.21 -4.78 12.12
N ASP A 150 -30.32 -5.40 11.73
CA ASP A 150 -31.42 -5.84 12.60
C ASP A 150 -31.38 -7.35 12.93
N SER A 151 -30.27 -8.02 12.59
CA SER A 151 -30.09 -9.46 12.80
C SER A 151 -30.04 -9.85 14.28
N LYS A 152 -30.35 -11.12 14.53
CA LYS A 152 -30.27 -11.81 15.83
C LYS A 152 -29.55 -13.15 15.73
N GLU A 153 -28.67 -13.30 14.74
CA GLU A 153 -27.96 -14.56 14.44
C GLU A 153 -27.06 -15.05 15.58
N GLY A 154 -26.65 -14.17 16.50
CA GLY A 154 -25.94 -14.58 17.73
C GLY A 154 -24.44 -14.77 17.51
N ASP A 155 -23.84 -15.69 18.28
CA ASP A 155 -22.40 -15.94 18.32
C ASP A 155 -21.85 -16.45 16.97
N VAL A 156 -20.61 -16.08 16.67
CA VAL A 156 -19.92 -16.51 15.44
C VAL A 156 -19.36 -17.92 15.63
N ILE A 157 -19.71 -18.83 14.71
CA ILE A 157 -19.30 -20.24 14.82
C ILE A 157 -17.93 -20.51 14.17
N ASP A 158 -17.62 -19.85 13.04
CA ASP A 158 -16.39 -20.10 12.28
C ASP A 158 -15.89 -18.83 11.58
N MET A 159 -15.43 -17.87 12.39
CA MET A 159 -14.87 -16.61 11.89
C MET A 159 -13.61 -16.83 11.04
N PRO A 160 -12.68 -17.76 11.36
CA PRO A 160 -11.49 -18.00 10.54
C PRO A 160 -11.82 -18.43 9.11
N HIS A 161 -12.79 -19.33 8.91
CA HIS A 161 -13.20 -19.72 7.57
C HIS A 161 -13.87 -18.56 6.81
N GLN A 162 -14.71 -17.77 7.48
CA GLN A 162 -15.33 -16.57 6.88
C GLN A 162 -14.28 -15.55 6.44
N TYR A 163 -13.23 -15.35 7.25
CA TYR A 163 -12.07 -14.53 6.91
C TYR A 163 -11.44 -15.00 5.60
N GLU A 164 -11.04 -16.28 5.51
CA GLU A 164 -10.35 -16.77 4.32
C GLU A 164 -11.22 -16.67 3.06
N CYS A 165 -12.52 -16.96 3.16
CA CYS A 165 -13.44 -16.81 2.03
C CYS A 165 -13.52 -15.37 1.51
N VAL A 166 -13.58 -14.38 2.41
CA VAL A 166 -13.63 -12.96 2.03
C VAL A 166 -12.26 -12.49 1.53
N ILE A 167 -11.17 -12.83 2.21
CA ILE A 167 -9.83 -12.41 1.79
C ILE A 167 -9.45 -13.03 0.44
N HIS A 168 -9.84 -14.28 0.17
CA HIS A 168 -9.67 -14.88 -1.16
C HIS A 168 -10.46 -14.16 -2.25
N LEU A 169 -11.67 -13.67 -1.95
CA LEU A 169 -12.44 -12.83 -2.87
C LEU A 169 -11.71 -11.51 -3.16
N MET A 170 -11.15 -10.87 -2.13
CA MET A 170 -10.37 -9.65 -2.27
C MET A 170 -9.10 -9.87 -3.10
N GLU A 171 -8.37 -10.96 -2.85
CA GLU A 171 -7.21 -11.36 -3.63
C GLU A 171 -7.58 -11.57 -5.10
N LYS A 172 -8.69 -12.26 -5.38
CA LYS A 172 -9.22 -12.44 -6.74
C LYS A 172 -9.61 -11.13 -7.43
N PHE A 173 -10.13 -10.15 -6.68
CA PHE A 173 -10.49 -8.84 -7.22
C PHE A 173 -9.25 -8.03 -7.62
N VAL A 174 -8.23 -8.03 -6.76
CA VAL A 174 -6.96 -7.29 -6.96
C VAL A 174 -6.09 -7.96 -8.03
N SER A 175 -6.17 -9.29 -8.12
CA SER A 175 -5.45 -10.12 -9.09
C SER A 175 -5.84 -9.74 -10.53
N GLY A 176 -4.87 -9.23 -11.28
CA GLY A 176 -5.02 -8.91 -12.71
C GLY A 176 -5.42 -7.47 -13.05
N THR A 177 -5.62 -6.60 -12.05
CA THR A 177 -5.95 -5.17 -12.30
C THR A 177 -5.06 -4.19 -11.53
N SER A 178 -4.45 -4.59 -10.42
CA SER A 178 -3.52 -3.75 -9.66
C SER A 178 -2.08 -3.84 -10.20
N GLN A 179 -1.21 -2.91 -9.83
CA GLN A 179 0.21 -2.96 -10.20
C GLN A 179 0.98 -4.09 -9.49
N PHE A 180 0.44 -4.59 -8.38
CA PHE A 180 1.02 -5.64 -7.56
C PHE A 180 0.24 -6.95 -7.74
N GLY A 181 0.93 -8.07 -7.91
CA GLY A 181 0.31 -9.39 -7.93
C GLY A 181 -0.34 -9.78 -6.60
N LEU A 182 0.14 -9.21 -5.48
CA LEU A 182 -0.38 -9.40 -4.14
C LEU A 182 -0.11 -8.15 -3.29
N LEU A 183 -1.11 -7.65 -2.56
CA LEU A 183 -0.95 -6.51 -1.66
C LEU A 183 -0.53 -6.98 -0.26
N PRO A 184 0.44 -6.34 0.41
CA PRO A 184 0.87 -6.72 1.76
C PRO A 184 -0.25 -6.81 2.80
N ILE A 185 -1.25 -5.94 2.67
CA ILE A 185 -2.41 -5.92 3.55
C ILE A 185 -3.24 -7.22 3.48
N ILE A 186 -3.21 -7.95 2.36
CA ILE A 186 -3.88 -9.26 2.21
C ILE A 186 -3.17 -10.31 3.08
N ILE A 187 -1.84 -10.27 3.15
CA ILE A 187 -1.07 -11.17 4.01
C ILE A 187 -1.32 -10.83 5.48
N ARG A 188 -1.25 -9.56 5.85
CA ARG A 188 -1.58 -9.10 7.22
C ARG A 188 -2.98 -9.55 7.64
N ALA A 189 -3.98 -9.42 6.76
CA ALA A 189 -5.33 -9.88 7.04
C ALA A 189 -5.44 -11.39 7.31
N ARG A 190 -4.62 -12.21 6.65
CA ARG A 190 -4.55 -13.67 6.89
C ARG A 190 -3.87 -13.99 8.22
N GLU A 191 -2.81 -13.26 8.54
CA GLU A 191 -2.02 -13.41 9.77
C GLU A 191 -2.65 -12.79 11.01
N GLU A 192 -3.74 -12.01 10.84
CA GLU A 192 -4.51 -11.45 11.96
C GLU A 192 -4.85 -12.51 13.01
N THR A 193 -4.49 -12.20 14.24
CA THR A 193 -4.70 -13.06 15.41
C THR A 193 -6.10 -12.84 16.00
N GLN A 194 -6.58 -11.60 16.01
CA GLN A 194 -7.91 -11.21 16.51
C GLN A 194 -8.92 -11.14 15.36
N LYS A 195 -9.31 -12.30 14.84
CA LYS A 195 -10.28 -12.38 13.75
C LYS A 195 -11.70 -12.09 14.25
N SER A 196 -12.22 -10.90 13.97
CA SER A 196 -13.59 -10.47 14.25
C SER A 196 -14.27 -9.85 13.02
N ARG A 197 -15.59 -9.65 13.06
CA ARG A 197 -16.33 -8.99 11.97
C ARG A 197 -15.84 -7.56 11.72
N LEU A 198 -15.52 -6.83 12.78
CA LEU A 198 -14.92 -5.50 12.73
C LEU A 198 -13.56 -5.53 12.04
N MET A 199 -12.67 -6.45 12.45
CA MET A 199 -11.35 -6.54 11.84
C MET A 199 -11.44 -6.96 10.36
N LEU A 200 -12.42 -7.79 10.00
CA LEU A 200 -12.66 -8.14 8.60
C LEU A 200 -13.14 -6.93 7.79
N LEU A 201 -14.02 -6.10 8.36
CA LEU A 201 -14.43 -4.81 7.77
C LEU A 201 -13.23 -3.89 7.57
N PHE A 202 -12.38 -3.78 8.58
CA PHE A 202 -11.14 -3.01 8.53
C PHE A 202 -10.25 -3.47 7.37
N TYR A 203 -9.91 -4.75 7.30
CA TYR A 203 -9.04 -5.24 6.23
C TYR A 203 -9.66 -5.12 4.83
N VAL A 204 -10.96 -5.34 4.67
CA VAL A 204 -11.63 -5.13 3.36
C VAL A 204 -11.57 -3.66 2.93
N GLN A 205 -11.82 -2.72 3.86
CA GLN A 205 -11.70 -1.29 3.59
C GLN A 205 -10.24 -0.94 3.20
N GLN A 206 -9.26 -1.35 3.99
CA GLN A 206 -7.85 -1.08 3.74
C GLN A 206 -7.36 -1.67 2.40
N ILE A 207 -7.81 -2.89 2.05
CA ILE A 207 -7.47 -3.49 0.74
C ILE A 207 -8.04 -2.66 -0.41
N LEU A 208 -9.28 -2.19 -0.30
CA LEU A 208 -9.93 -1.39 -1.34
C LEU A 208 -9.29 0.00 -1.46
N ASP A 209 -8.97 0.65 -0.35
CA ASP A 209 -8.33 1.97 -0.33
C ASP A 209 -6.92 1.92 -0.92
N ILE A 210 -6.14 0.89 -0.56
CA ILE A 210 -4.82 0.65 -1.16
C ILE A 210 -4.95 0.36 -2.66
N TYR A 211 -5.90 -0.48 -3.05
CA TYR A 211 -6.14 -0.80 -4.45
C TYR A 211 -6.50 0.48 -5.25
N GLU A 212 -7.43 1.29 -4.76
CA GLU A 212 -7.85 2.55 -5.38
C GLU A 212 -6.68 3.52 -5.53
N SER A 213 -5.80 3.57 -4.52
CA SER A 213 -4.61 4.41 -4.52
C SER A 213 -3.64 4.08 -5.65
N TYR A 214 -3.54 2.82 -6.07
CA TYR A 214 -2.66 2.39 -7.16
C TYR A 214 -3.31 2.38 -8.54
N THR A 215 -4.64 2.49 -8.63
CA THR A 215 -5.37 2.46 -9.90
C THR A 215 -5.66 3.83 -10.48
N GLU A 216 -5.81 4.86 -9.63
CA GLU A 216 -6.10 6.22 -10.07
C GLU A 216 -4.84 7.10 -9.99
N PRO A 217 -4.39 7.75 -11.08
CA PRO A 217 -3.16 8.55 -11.08
C PRO A 217 -3.12 9.65 -10.03
N GLU A 218 -4.26 10.30 -9.74
CA GLU A 218 -4.33 11.35 -8.72
C GLU A 218 -4.15 10.81 -7.29
N ASN A 219 -4.66 9.60 -7.01
CA ASN A 219 -4.50 8.98 -5.70
C ASN A 219 -3.07 8.46 -5.53
N LEU A 220 -2.47 7.93 -6.61
CA LEU A 220 -1.07 7.51 -6.62
C LEU A 220 -0.14 8.67 -6.29
N TYR A 221 -0.41 9.85 -6.85
CA TYR A 221 0.33 11.06 -6.53
C TYR A 221 0.22 11.45 -5.04
N GLY A 222 -0.98 11.32 -4.45
CA GLY A 222 -1.20 11.54 -3.02
C GLY A 222 -0.37 10.57 -2.17
N LEU A 223 -0.50 9.27 -2.45
CA LEU A 223 0.24 8.22 -1.76
C LEU A 223 1.76 8.40 -1.88
N ALA A 224 2.27 8.73 -3.07
CA ALA A 224 3.69 8.98 -3.26
C ALA A 224 4.20 10.14 -2.39
N ASN A 225 3.41 11.19 -2.23
CA ASN A 225 3.75 12.31 -1.34
C ASN A 225 3.68 11.92 0.14
N ASP A 226 2.71 11.11 0.55
CA ASP A 226 2.62 10.62 1.94
C ASP A 226 3.83 9.72 2.28
N ILE A 227 4.24 8.86 1.35
CA ILE A 227 5.44 8.03 1.46
C ILE A 227 6.70 8.91 1.58
N LYS A 228 6.82 9.96 0.76
CA LYS A 228 7.93 10.93 0.84
C LYS A 228 7.99 11.62 2.19
N ASN A 229 6.85 12.04 2.73
CA ASN A 229 6.77 12.67 4.04
C ASN A 229 7.14 11.71 5.17
N SER A 230 6.95 10.40 4.96
CA SER A 230 7.30 9.33 5.90
C SER A 230 8.71 8.77 5.69
N THR A 231 9.52 9.39 4.81
CA THR A 231 10.85 8.87 4.46
C THR A 231 11.85 9.16 5.58
N VAL A 232 12.58 8.12 6.00
CA VAL A 232 13.59 8.22 7.06
C VAL A 232 14.98 8.24 6.45
N ASN A 233 15.77 9.25 6.80
CA ASN A 233 17.13 9.41 6.30
C ASN A 233 18.13 8.91 7.33
N LEU A 234 18.78 7.79 7.02
CA LEU A 234 19.87 7.22 7.84
C LEU A 234 21.22 7.41 7.14
N ASP A 235 22.27 7.67 7.90
CA ASP A 235 23.63 7.64 7.39
C ASP A 235 24.10 6.19 7.28
N ILE A 236 23.72 5.50 6.19
CA ILE A 236 24.02 4.09 5.94
C ILE A 236 24.92 3.83 4.73
N ALA A 237 25.41 4.88 4.07
CA ALA A 237 26.30 4.71 2.93
C ALA A 237 27.62 4.04 3.34
N GLY A 238 28.14 3.17 2.46
CA GLY A 238 29.39 2.43 2.68
C GLY A 238 29.26 0.93 2.44
N TYR A 239 30.24 0.18 2.97
CA TYR A 239 30.30 -1.27 2.82
C TYR A 239 29.70 -2.00 4.02
N TRP A 240 28.98 -3.08 3.73
CA TRP A 240 28.25 -3.87 4.69
C TRP A 240 28.41 -5.36 4.38
N ASN A 241 28.41 -6.23 5.39
CA ASN A 241 28.41 -7.66 5.16
C ASN A 241 27.66 -8.43 6.25
N GLU A 242 27.32 -9.70 5.97
CA GLU A 242 26.60 -10.59 6.89
C GLU A 242 27.54 -11.33 7.86
N CYS A 243 28.80 -10.90 7.98
CA CYS A 243 29.84 -11.60 8.76
C CYS A 243 30.53 -10.70 9.80
N GLY A 244 29.76 -9.77 10.38
CA GLY A 244 30.19 -8.95 11.51
C GLY A 244 31.22 -7.89 11.13
N GLY A 245 31.18 -7.39 9.89
CA GLY A 245 32.11 -6.37 9.38
C GLY A 245 33.51 -6.90 9.04
N LYS A 246 33.71 -8.23 9.08
CA LYS A 246 35.01 -8.88 8.85
C LYS A 246 35.12 -9.46 7.45
N LEU A 247 36.34 -9.61 6.93
CA LEU A 247 36.58 -10.25 5.63
C LEU A 247 36.58 -11.79 5.73
N LEU A 248 35.41 -12.38 6.00
CA LEU A 248 35.26 -13.85 6.08
C LEU A 248 34.75 -14.48 4.79
N TYR A 249 34.01 -13.73 4.00
CA TYR A 249 33.41 -14.18 2.74
C TYR A 249 33.71 -13.21 1.60
N THR A 250 33.46 -13.67 0.38
CA THR A 250 33.69 -12.91 -0.85
C THR A 250 32.46 -12.17 -1.36
N ASN A 251 31.38 -12.19 -0.59
CA ASN A 251 30.17 -11.43 -0.82
C ASN A 251 30.03 -10.28 0.18
N PHE A 252 29.54 -9.15 -0.30
CA PHE A 252 29.32 -7.94 0.49
C PHE A 252 28.25 -7.07 -0.17
N TRP A 253 27.78 -6.09 0.57
CA TRP A 253 26.83 -5.10 0.14
C TRP A 253 27.51 -3.72 0.11
N GLN A 254 27.15 -2.93 -0.88
CA GLN A 254 27.56 -1.53 -1.00
C GLN A 254 26.29 -0.67 -1.02
N ILE A 255 26.21 0.29 -0.12
CA ILE A 255 25.09 1.24 -0.05
C ILE A 255 25.61 2.60 -0.48
N GLU A 256 24.92 3.23 -1.42
CA GLU A 256 25.23 4.55 -1.96
C GLU A 256 23.99 5.44 -1.81
N ASN A 257 24.18 6.70 -1.42
CA ASN A 257 23.08 7.65 -1.40
C ASN A 257 22.55 7.85 -2.83
N ALA A 258 21.23 7.79 -2.98
CA ALA A 258 20.59 8.28 -4.20
C ALA A 258 20.31 9.78 -4.07
N LEU A 259 19.47 10.34 -4.93
CA LEU A 259 19.28 11.79 -5.04
C LEU A 259 18.44 12.39 -3.91
N ASN A 260 17.55 11.60 -3.31
CA ASN A 260 16.62 12.05 -2.30
C ASN A 260 16.98 11.49 -0.93
N ASN A 261 16.68 12.26 0.12
CA ASN A 261 16.82 11.79 1.49
C ASN A 261 16.06 10.48 1.70
N GLY A 262 16.66 9.52 2.41
CA GLY A 262 16.11 8.18 2.66
C GLY A 262 15.90 7.30 1.42
N THR A 263 16.53 7.65 0.28
CA THR A 263 16.63 6.80 -0.90
C THR A 263 18.08 6.43 -1.18
N TYR A 264 18.32 5.16 -1.50
CA TYR A 264 19.66 4.62 -1.67
C TYR A 264 19.73 3.65 -2.85
N PHE A 265 20.91 3.47 -3.41
CA PHE A 265 21.23 2.30 -4.20
C PHE A 265 21.91 1.26 -3.30
N LEU A 266 21.42 0.04 -3.34
CA LEU A 266 21.95 -1.09 -2.60
C LEU A 266 22.50 -2.09 -3.62
N THR A 267 23.81 -2.32 -3.66
CA THR A 267 24.44 -3.27 -4.59
C THR A 267 24.91 -4.50 -3.83
N TYR A 268 24.40 -5.68 -4.19
CA TYR A 268 24.96 -6.95 -3.73
C TYR A 268 26.10 -7.37 -4.66
N TRP A 269 27.27 -7.60 -4.08
CA TRP A 269 28.46 -8.03 -4.79
C TRP A 269 28.85 -9.44 -4.37
N GLN A 270 29.23 -10.26 -5.35
CA GLN A 270 29.75 -11.61 -5.12
C GLN A 270 30.96 -11.86 -6.02
N LYS A 271 32.13 -12.08 -5.40
CA LYS A 271 33.34 -12.47 -6.11
C LYS A 271 33.43 -13.99 -6.23
N ASP A 272 33.67 -14.46 -7.45
CA ASP A 272 33.89 -15.88 -7.76
C ASP A 272 35.38 -16.29 -7.72
N ALA A 273 35.64 -17.56 -8.01
CA ALA A 273 36.98 -18.14 -8.04
C ALA A 273 37.82 -17.65 -9.24
N ASP A 274 37.18 -17.17 -10.31
CA ASP A 274 37.81 -16.70 -11.54
C ASP A 274 38.12 -15.20 -11.50
N ASN A 275 38.01 -14.56 -10.33
CA ASN A 275 38.15 -13.11 -10.12
C ASN A 275 37.13 -12.27 -10.90
N ASN A 276 35.95 -12.81 -11.18
CA ASN A 276 34.82 -11.98 -11.56
C ASN A 276 34.10 -11.50 -10.31
N LEU A 277 33.76 -10.22 -10.29
CA LEU A 277 32.93 -9.62 -9.25
C LEU A 277 31.56 -9.31 -9.88
N SER A 278 30.59 -10.16 -9.56
CA SER A 278 29.22 -10.03 -10.06
C SER A 278 28.41 -9.11 -9.17
N GLY A 279 27.70 -8.15 -9.75
CA GLY A 279 26.93 -7.14 -9.02
C GLY A 279 25.49 -7.01 -9.51
N ILE A 280 24.57 -6.86 -8.56
CA ILE A 280 23.17 -6.49 -8.82
C ILE A 280 22.84 -5.26 -7.97
N ARG A 281 22.50 -4.15 -8.64
CA ARG A 281 22.11 -2.88 -8.00
C ARG A 281 20.60 -2.79 -7.87
N TYR A 282 20.13 -2.68 -6.64
CA TYR A 282 18.75 -2.48 -6.23
C TYR A 282 18.49 -1.01 -5.91
N SER A 283 17.23 -0.58 -5.97
CA SER A 283 16.80 0.69 -5.34
C SER A 283 16.24 0.40 -3.95
N LEU A 284 16.61 1.19 -2.96
CA LEU A 284 16.18 1.04 -1.57
C LEU A 284 15.50 2.32 -1.10
N PHE A 285 14.32 2.17 -0.49
CA PHE A 285 13.57 3.23 0.17
C PHE A 285 13.39 2.86 1.64
N ILE A 286 13.63 3.82 2.54
CA ILE A 286 13.43 3.63 3.98
C ILE A 286 12.32 4.56 4.43
N ILE A 287 11.27 3.99 5.01
CA ILE A 287 10.10 4.73 5.48
C ILE A 287 9.73 4.33 6.90
N GLU A 288 9.16 5.27 7.64
CA GLU A 288 8.56 5.01 8.94
C GLU A 288 7.22 4.29 8.75
N GLY A 289 7.08 3.13 9.39
CA GLY A 289 5.85 2.36 9.45
C GLY A 289 4.91 2.90 10.53
N THR A 290 3.63 2.53 10.42
CA THR A 290 2.56 2.93 11.35
C THR A 290 2.85 2.59 12.81
N ASP A 291 3.58 1.50 13.03
CA ASP A 291 3.84 0.94 14.37
C ASP A 291 5.13 1.55 14.98
N GLY A 292 5.69 2.59 14.36
CA GLY A 292 6.96 3.20 14.75
C GLY A 292 8.18 2.35 14.41
N ASN A 293 8.06 1.38 13.51
CA ASN A 293 9.16 0.57 12.97
C ASN A 293 9.67 1.15 11.65
N LEU A 294 10.89 0.77 11.23
CA LEU A 294 11.41 1.11 9.91
C LEU A 294 11.05 0.05 8.88
N ILE A 295 10.52 0.48 7.75
CA ILE A 295 10.26 -0.37 6.58
C ILE A 295 11.29 -0.09 5.49
N TYR A 296 11.93 -1.14 5.03
CA TYR A 296 12.91 -1.14 3.94
C TYR A 296 12.25 -1.75 2.71
N TYR A 297 11.92 -0.91 1.73
CA TYR A 297 11.37 -1.36 0.45
C TYR A 297 12.47 -1.43 -0.60
N ILE A 298 12.73 -2.62 -1.13
CA ILE A 298 13.80 -2.89 -2.08
C ILE A 298 13.19 -3.26 -3.43
N LEU A 299 13.65 -2.60 -4.50
CA LEU A 299 13.28 -2.86 -5.88
C LEU A 299 14.44 -3.50 -6.66
N HIS A 300 14.15 -4.63 -7.30
CA HIS A 300 15.01 -5.25 -8.30
C HIS A 300 15.10 -4.36 -9.56
N PRO A 301 16.24 -4.31 -10.26
CA PRO A 301 16.38 -3.50 -11.48
C PRO A 301 15.37 -3.84 -12.59
N GLU A 302 14.82 -5.05 -12.62
CA GLU A 302 13.75 -5.42 -13.56
C GLU A 302 12.40 -4.76 -13.26
N ALA A 303 12.16 -4.30 -12.02
CA ALA A 303 10.90 -3.67 -11.63
C ALA A 303 10.60 -2.43 -12.48
N ILE A 304 11.59 -1.57 -12.74
CA ILE A 304 11.38 -0.36 -13.56
C ILE A 304 11.02 -0.72 -15.00
N LYS A 305 11.63 -1.78 -15.56
CA LYS A 305 11.32 -2.27 -16.89
C LYS A 305 9.89 -2.81 -16.96
N HIS A 306 9.51 -3.68 -16.02
CA HIS A 306 8.14 -4.20 -15.95
C HIS A 306 7.13 -3.07 -15.81
N ARG A 307 7.45 -2.04 -15.00
CA ARG A 307 6.63 -0.84 -14.85
C ARG A 307 6.44 -0.10 -16.18
N MET A 308 7.53 0.14 -16.91
CA MET A 308 7.51 0.81 -18.21
C MET A 308 6.75 0.02 -19.28
N GLU A 309 6.73 -1.31 -19.18
CA GLU A 309 5.98 -2.21 -20.05
C GLU A 309 4.50 -2.35 -19.63
N GLY A 310 4.08 -1.72 -18.53
CA GLY A 310 2.73 -1.85 -17.98
C GLY A 310 2.44 -3.22 -17.38
N LEU A 311 3.48 -3.97 -17.04
CA LEU A 311 3.39 -5.29 -16.41
C LEU A 311 3.31 -5.16 -14.89
N GLN A 312 2.61 -6.10 -14.26
CA GLN A 312 2.55 -6.20 -12.80
C GLN A 312 3.89 -6.63 -12.23
N TYR A 313 4.19 -6.17 -11.02
CA TYR A 313 5.34 -6.66 -10.26
C TYR A 313 5.13 -8.10 -9.81
N LYS A 314 6.20 -8.88 -9.98
CA LYS A 314 6.33 -10.28 -9.58
C LYS A 314 7.10 -10.39 -8.27
N ASP A 315 7.08 -11.56 -7.65
CA ASP A 315 7.80 -11.85 -6.40
C ASP A 315 9.29 -11.47 -6.44
N ASN A 316 9.96 -11.61 -7.60
CA ASN A 316 11.37 -11.26 -7.75
C ASN A 316 11.63 -9.75 -8.00
N ASP A 317 10.60 -8.95 -8.25
CA ASP A 317 10.77 -7.53 -8.60
C ASP A 317 10.97 -6.64 -7.36
N HIS A 318 10.50 -7.07 -6.20
CA HIS A 318 10.44 -6.22 -5.02
C HIS A 318 10.29 -7.02 -3.73
N VAL A 319 10.67 -6.42 -2.61
CA VAL A 319 10.54 -7.01 -1.27
C VAL A 319 10.46 -5.93 -0.20
N TRP A 320 9.77 -6.25 0.89
CA TRP A 320 9.67 -5.41 2.07
C TRP A 320 10.33 -6.11 3.24
N TYR A 321 11.24 -5.41 3.89
CA TYR A 321 11.82 -5.78 5.17
C TYR A 321 11.36 -4.78 6.24
N GLN A 322 11.40 -5.21 7.49
CA GLN A 322 11.19 -4.35 8.65
C GLN A 322 12.32 -4.51 9.66
N THR A 323 12.50 -3.50 10.49
CA THR A 323 13.34 -3.50 11.68
C THR A 323 12.85 -2.43 12.66
N GLU A 324 13.27 -2.50 13.92
CA GLU A 324 12.95 -1.46 14.91
C GLU A 324 13.57 -0.11 14.51
N MET A 325 13.13 1.00 15.12
CA MET A 325 13.80 2.28 14.91
C MET A 325 15.26 2.22 15.34
N LEU A 326 16.12 2.73 14.47
CA LEU A 326 17.57 2.73 14.66
C LEU A 326 18.07 4.15 14.91
N ASP A 327 19.29 4.25 15.45
CA ASP A 327 20.03 5.52 15.49
C ASP A 327 20.32 6.02 14.06
N ASP A 328 20.59 7.32 13.91
CA ASP A 328 20.88 7.96 12.62
C ASP A 328 22.05 7.30 11.86
N THR A 329 23.05 6.79 12.60
CA THR A 329 24.24 6.12 12.04
C THR A 329 24.33 4.69 12.58
N PRO A 330 23.50 3.75 12.10
CA PRO A 330 23.41 2.43 12.70
C PRO A 330 24.64 1.57 12.38
N ALA A 331 25.11 0.79 13.34
CA ALA A 331 26.20 -0.17 13.12
C ALA A 331 25.71 -1.48 12.48
N GLU A 332 24.43 -1.80 12.65
CA GLU A 332 23.80 -3.02 12.18
C GLU A 332 22.44 -2.70 11.53
N LEU A 333 22.07 -3.50 10.52
CA LEU A 333 20.75 -3.50 9.90
C LEU A 333 20.17 -4.92 9.98
N PRO A 334 19.41 -5.25 11.04
CA PRO A 334 18.77 -6.55 11.19
C PRO A 334 17.42 -6.53 10.47
N LEU A 335 17.45 -6.84 9.17
CA LEU A 335 16.28 -6.77 8.30
C LEU A 335 15.52 -8.09 8.31
N GLN A 336 14.25 -8.05 8.73
CA GLN A 336 13.33 -9.20 8.69
C GLN A 336 12.29 -9.02 7.58
N ARG A 337 12.16 -10.00 6.70
CA ARG A 337 11.24 -9.93 5.55
C ARG A 337 9.78 -9.96 6.06
N LEU A 338 8.99 -8.99 5.63
CA LEU A 338 7.60 -8.80 6.03
C LEU A 338 6.63 -9.78 5.35
N MET A 339 6.95 -10.22 4.14
CA MET A 339 6.05 -11.02 3.32
C MET A 339 6.70 -12.32 2.89
N PHE A 340 5.87 -13.31 2.57
CA PHE A 340 6.38 -14.51 1.92
C PHE A 340 6.98 -14.17 0.55
N SER A 341 8.14 -14.75 0.27
CA SER A 341 8.77 -14.74 -1.04
C SER A 341 9.50 -16.05 -1.26
N GLY A 342 9.49 -16.55 -2.49
CA GLY A 342 10.27 -17.71 -2.93
C GLY A 342 11.69 -17.33 -3.34
N VAL A 343 12.00 -16.05 -3.52
CA VAL A 343 13.26 -15.56 -4.11
C VAL A 343 14.11 -14.79 -3.10
N TRP A 344 13.49 -13.97 -2.26
CA TRP A 344 14.21 -13.12 -1.30
C TRP A 344 14.52 -13.88 0.00
N LYS A 345 15.63 -13.57 0.68
CA LYS A 345 15.96 -14.20 1.98
C LYS A 345 14.97 -13.78 3.07
N LEU A 346 14.67 -14.67 4.02
CA LEU A 346 13.83 -14.31 5.18
C LEU A 346 14.47 -13.23 6.06
N ASN A 347 15.78 -13.32 6.31
CA ASN A 347 16.53 -12.36 7.11
C ASN A 347 17.78 -11.91 6.36
N ILE A 348 18.11 -10.63 6.48
CA ILE A 348 19.40 -10.05 6.05
C ILE A 348 19.95 -9.27 7.24
N ASN A 349 21.05 -9.75 7.83
CA ASN A 349 21.67 -9.10 8.98
C ASN A 349 22.97 -8.46 8.53
N LEU A 350 22.95 -7.15 8.27
CA LEU A 350 24.13 -6.44 7.79
C LEU A 350 24.87 -5.79 8.95
N THR A 351 26.18 -5.90 8.97
CA THR A 351 27.07 -5.15 9.86
C THR A 351 27.91 -4.18 9.02
N ARG A 352 28.00 -2.93 9.46
CA ARG A 352 28.80 -1.90 8.79
C ARG A 352 30.28 -2.26 8.87
N CYS A 353 30.98 -2.23 7.74
CA CYS A 353 32.41 -2.43 7.71
C CYS A 353 33.10 -1.14 8.15
N SER A 354 33.82 -1.18 9.26
CA SER A 354 34.61 -0.07 9.81
C SER A 354 36.11 -0.31 9.79
N ASP A 355 36.54 -1.56 9.56
CA ASP A 355 37.94 -1.95 9.43
C ASP A 355 38.50 -1.46 8.09
N SER A 356 39.57 -0.66 8.14
CA SER A 356 40.21 -0.07 6.97
C SER A 356 40.77 -1.11 6.00
N ASP A 357 41.24 -2.26 6.49
CA ASP A 357 41.81 -3.31 5.65
C ASP A 357 40.71 -4.03 4.86
N VAL A 358 39.53 -4.20 5.49
CA VAL A 358 38.34 -4.78 4.84
C VAL A 358 37.84 -3.83 3.74
N ILE A 359 37.70 -2.54 4.07
CA ILE A 359 37.25 -1.51 3.11
C ILE A 359 38.24 -1.43 1.93
N ALA A 360 39.55 -1.34 2.21
CA ALA A 360 40.58 -1.28 1.18
C ALA A 360 40.55 -2.53 0.27
N ARG A 361 40.22 -3.70 0.82
CA ARG A 361 40.06 -4.92 0.02
C ARG A 361 38.87 -4.84 -0.93
N TYR A 362 37.71 -4.40 -0.46
CA TYR A 362 36.52 -4.26 -1.32
C TYR A 362 36.73 -3.21 -2.42
N GLU A 363 37.37 -2.08 -2.08
CA GLU A 363 37.79 -1.07 -3.07
C GLU A 363 38.75 -1.64 -4.11
N ALA A 364 39.74 -2.44 -3.69
CA ALA A 364 40.65 -3.09 -4.62
C ALA A 364 39.91 -4.04 -5.58
N TRP A 365 38.95 -4.82 -5.09
CA TRP A 365 38.12 -5.69 -5.92
C TRP A 365 37.26 -4.91 -6.92
N LEU A 366 36.68 -3.78 -6.51
CA LEU A 366 35.82 -2.97 -7.37
C LEU A 366 36.59 -2.22 -8.46
N ASN A 367 37.81 -1.78 -8.17
CA ASN A 367 38.54 -0.86 -9.05
C ASN A 367 39.69 -1.51 -9.85
N HIS A 368 40.30 -2.60 -9.35
CA HIS A 368 41.57 -3.11 -9.88
C HIS A 368 41.65 -4.63 -10.00
N ASP A 369 41.27 -5.38 -8.96
CA ASP A 369 41.62 -6.79 -8.81
C ASP A 369 40.65 -7.75 -9.52
N CYS A 370 39.43 -7.30 -9.83
CA CYS A 370 38.39 -8.15 -10.40
C CYS A 370 37.82 -7.59 -11.70
N LYS A 371 37.34 -8.51 -12.54
CA LYS A 371 36.51 -8.15 -13.69
C LYS A 371 35.07 -7.94 -13.23
N ILE A 372 34.55 -6.72 -13.39
CA ILE A 372 33.17 -6.39 -13.02
C ILE A 372 32.17 -7.00 -14.01
N ILE A 373 31.18 -7.72 -13.50
CA ILE A 373 30.06 -8.27 -14.28
C ILE A 373 28.74 -7.80 -13.67
N LYS A 374 28.03 -6.93 -14.39
CA LYS A 374 26.70 -6.45 -13.98
C LYS A 374 25.65 -7.01 -14.92
N GLN A 375 24.97 -8.07 -14.52
CA GLN A 375 23.96 -8.76 -15.34
C GLN A 375 22.83 -7.79 -15.78
N TYR A 376 22.48 -6.84 -14.91
CA TYR A 376 21.40 -5.89 -15.12
C TYR A 376 21.89 -4.46 -15.40
N GLN A 377 23.14 -4.28 -15.85
CA GLN A 377 23.71 -2.95 -16.13
C GLN A 377 22.84 -2.12 -17.09
N HIS A 378 22.20 -2.77 -18.05
CA HIS A 378 21.30 -2.16 -19.01
C HIS A 378 19.97 -1.65 -18.41
N LEU A 379 19.68 -1.95 -17.14
CA LEU A 379 18.52 -1.47 -16.39
C LEU A 379 18.91 -0.52 -15.25
N GLU A 380 20.22 -0.38 -14.99
CA GLU A 380 20.70 0.69 -14.12
C GLU A 380 20.39 2.04 -14.78
N TYR A 381 19.87 2.96 -13.97
CA TYR A 381 19.45 4.28 -14.40
C TYR A 381 20.07 5.38 -13.54
N ASP A 382 20.23 6.55 -14.14
CA ASP A 382 20.53 7.79 -13.46
C ASP A 382 19.33 8.71 -13.64
N PHE A 383 18.67 9.06 -12.54
CA PHE A 383 17.59 10.03 -12.53
C PHE A 383 18.15 11.43 -12.26
N ARG A 384 17.54 12.46 -12.83
CA ARG A 384 17.87 13.86 -12.55
C ARG A 384 16.57 14.63 -12.40
N PRO A 385 16.13 14.93 -11.17
CA PRO A 385 15.05 15.88 -10.93
C PRO A 385 15.47 17.23 -11.52
N ASN A 386 14.80 17.66 -12.59
CA ASN A 386 15.18 18.86 -13.31
C ASN A 386 13.99 19.57 -13.96
N LEU A 387 12.80 19.45 -13.38
CA LEU A 387 11.65 20.26 -13.78
C LEU A 387 12.01 21.75 -13.69
N TYR A 388 12.01 22.43 -14.83
CA TYR A 388 12.53 23.80 -14.95
C TYR A 388 11.45 24.85 -14.69
N ALA A 389 10.26 24.67 -15.26
CA ALA A 389 9.16 25.59 -15.09
C ALA A 389 7.79 24.91 -15.17
N ILE A 390 6.81 25.53 -14.53
CA ILE A 390 5.42 25.11 -14.54
C ILE A 390 4.59 26.33 -14.93
N THR A 391 3.81 26.23 -16.00
CA THR A 391 2.84 27.24 -16.40
C THR A 391 1.43 26.77 -16.06
N LYS A 392 0.43 27.58 -16.41
CA LYS A 392 -0.98 27.21 -16.21
C LYS A 392 -1.33 25.92 -16.97
N THR A 393 -0.71 25.69 -18.12
CA THR A 393 -1.09 24.63 -19.06
C THR A 393 0.03 23.62 -19.34
N HIS A 394 1.29 23.91 -19.03
CA HIS A 394 2.41 23.05 -19.39
C HIS A 394 3.44 22.89 -18.27
N LEU A 395 4.21 21.82 -18.36
CA LEU A 395 5.44 21.55 -17.61
C LEU A 395 6.61 21.65 -18.59
N TYR A 396 7.75 22.17 -18.14
CA TYR A 396 8.95 22.33 -18.97
C TYR A 396 10.12 21.59 -18.32
N ILE A 397 10.64 20.59 -19.03
CA ILE A 397 11.79 19.78 -18.59
C ILE A 397 12.93 20.02 -19.58
N PRO A 398 14.16 20.37 -19.15
CA PRO A 398 15.30 20.55 -20.05
C PRO A 398 15.55 19.28 -20.87
N SER A 399 15.85 19.46 -22.16
CA SER A 399 16.28 18.35 -23.00
C SER A 399 17.79 18.12 -22.90
N GLU A 400 18.27 17.11 -23.63
CA GLU A 400 19.69 16.87 -23.81
C GLU A 400 20.41 17.98 -24.61
N ASN A 401 19.67 18.84 -25.32
CA ASN A 401 20.22 19.94 -26.10
C ASN A 401 20.14 21.24 -25.31
N ASP A 402 21.24 22.00 -25.30
CA ASP A 402 21.30 23.28 -24.58
C ASP A 402 20.27 24.27 -25.13
N GLY A 403 19.52 24.89 -24.21
CA GLY A 403 18.44 25.83 -24.53
C GLY A 403 17.15 25.20 -25.10
N GLU A 404 17.03 23.87 -25.18
CA GLU A 404 15.83 23.16 -25.61
C GLU A 404 15.11 22.50 -24.41
N TYR A 405 13.78 22.49 -24.46
CA TYR A 405 12.91 21.96 -23.42
C TYR A 405 11.86 21.04 -24.01
N TYR A 406 11.52 19.97 -23.28
CA TYR A 406 10.28 19.23 -23.44
C TYR A 406 9.13 20.04 -22.85
N LYS A 407 8.23 20.53 -23.70
CA LYS A 407 6.97 21.18 -23.34
C LYS A 407 5.89 20.12 -23.23
N VAL A 408 5.54 19.77 -22.00
CA VAL A 408 4.58 18.70 -21.67
C VAL A 408 3.23 19.33 -21.30
N PRO A 409 2.16 19.10 -22.07
CA PRO A 409 0.84 19.60 -21.72
C PRO A 409 0.31 18.97 -20.43
N LYS A 410 -0.23 19.76 -19.52
CA LYS A 410 -0.90 19.22 -18.31
C LYS A 410 -2.13 18.37 -18.62
N SER A 411 -2.70 18.51 -19.81
CA SER A 411 -3.81 17.70 -20.31
C SER A 411 -3.37 16.34 -20.87
N SER A 412 -2.06 16.09 -21.07
CA SER A 412 -1.58 14.85 -21.69
C SER A 412 -1.68 13.64 -20.78
N TYR A 413 -1.85 13.85 -19.47
CA TYR A 413 -1.97 12.80 -18.47
C TYR A 413 -2.77 13.29 -17.27
N GLU A 414 -3.63 12.42 -16.74
CA GLU A 414 -4.46 12.72 -15.58
C GLU A 414 -3.58 12.93 -14.33
N GLY A 415 -3.83 14.01 -13.58
CA GLY A 415 -3.04 14.39 -12.41
C GLY A 415 -1.85 15.32 -12.66
N PHE A 416 -1.41 15.56 -13.91
CA PHE A 416 -0.30 16.50 -14.19
C PHE A 416 -0.59 17.96 -13.79
N ASN A 417 -1.85 18.31 -13.60
CA ASN A 417 -2.28 19.58 -13.01
C ASN A 417 -1.79 19.77 -11.56
N ARG A 418 -1.50 18.69 -10.83
CA ARG A 418 -1.04 18.70 -9.44
C ARG A 418 0.48 18.80 -9.27
N VAL A 419 1.26 18.63 -10.35
CA VAL A 419 2.72 18.67 -10.30
C VAL A 419 3.22 20.01 -9.74
N HIS A 420 4.17 19.92 -8.81
CA HIS A 420 4.89 21.01 -8.17
C HIS A 420 6.38 20.99 -8.54
N ILE A 421 7.06 22.12 -8.35
CA ILE A 421 8.48 22.26 -8.73
C ILE A 421 9.41 21.38 -7.89
N SER A 422 8.98 21.02 -6.68
CA SER A 422 9.68 20.14 -5.75
C SER A 422 9.47 18.65 -6.05
N ASP A 423 8.62 18.31 -7.02
CA ASP A 423 8.34 16.93 -7.36
C ASP A 423 9.53 16.30 -8.10
N ASN A 424 9.62 14.97 -8.01
CA ASN A 424 10.59 14.13 -8.68
C ASN A 424 10.20 13.96 -10.15
N VAL A 425 10.22 15.09 -10.86
CA VAL A 425 9.96 15.19 -12.29
C VAL A 425 11.25 15.61 -12.98
N GLY A 426 11.61 14.88 -14.02
CA GLY A 426 12.81 15.21 -14.78
C GLY A 426 13.22 14.19 -15.82
N THR A 427 14.52 14.01 -15.96
CA THR A 427 15.12 13.14 -16.98
C THR A 427 15.77 11.92 -16.36
N MET A 428 15.50 10.76 -16.94
CA MET A 428 16.13 9.49 -16.55
C MET A 428 16.92 8.93 -17.73
N LEU A 429 18.20 8.67 -17.52
CA LEU A 429 19.06 7.97 -18.49
C LEU A 429 19.14 6.49 -18.10
N MET A 430 18.68 5.61 -18.98
CA MET A 430 18.75 4.16 -18.79
C MET A 430 19.10 3.49 -20.11
N ASN A 431 20.12 2.64 -20.12
CA ASN A 431 20.60 1.94 -21.33
C ASN A 431 20.92 2.88 -22.51
N GLY A 432 21.47 4.06 -22.25
CA GLY A 432 21.74 5.07 -23.28
C GLY A 432 20.48 5.72 -23.88
N LYS A 433 19.30 5.50 -23.31
CA LYS A 433 18.03 6.13 -23.71
C LYS A 433 17.56 7.10 -22.64
N ILE A 434 16.95 8.18 -23.09
CA ILE A 434 16.40 9.22 -22.22
C ILE A 434 14.89 9.02 -22.08
N TYR A 435 14.41 9.18 -20.86
CA TYR A 435 13.00 9.14 -20.50
C TYR A 435 12.65 10.40 -19.71
N LEU A 436 11.43 10.89 -19.88
CA LEU A 436 10.82 11.86 -18.97
C LEU A 436 10.18 11.06 -17.83
N ALA A 437 10.70 11.23 -16.63
CA ALA A 437 10.24 10.53 -15.44
C ALA A 437 9.34 11.46 -14.61
N PHE A 438 8.21 10.92 -14.18
CA PHE A 438 7.25 11.52 -13.27
C PHE A 438 7.03 10.52 -12.13
N ASP A 439 7.93 10.51 -11.15
CA ASP A 439 8.05 9.41 -10.19
C ASP A 439 6.81 9.29 -9.28
N GLU A 440 6.14 10.39 -8.93
CA GLU A 440 4.92 10.39 -8.13
C GLU A 440 3.76 9.67 -8.83
N PHE A 441 3.80 9.59 -10.16
CA PHE A 441 2.85 8.84 -10.96
C PHE A 441 3.41 7.48 -11.40
N MET A 442 4.66 7.18 -11.02
CA MET A 442 5.44 6.05 -11.50
C MET A 442 5.37 5.93 -13.04
N LEU A 443 5.47 7.06 -13.74
CA LEU A 443 5.30 7.18 -15.19
C LEU A 443 6.63 7.57 -15.85
N TYR A 444 7.02 6.81 -16.87
CA TYR A 444 8.29 7.01 -17.58
C TYR A 444 8.03 7.05 -19.09
N ILE A 445 8.13 8.23 -19.69
CA ILE A 445 7.81 8.46 -21.11
C ILE A 445 9.11 8.46 -21.91
N SER A 446 9.24 7.57 -22.90
CA SER A 446 10.41 7.59 -23.78
C SER A 446 10.44 8.87 -24.62
N THR A 447 11.62 9.46 -24.80
CA THR A 447 11.80 10.65 -25.66
C THR A 447 11.82 10.31 -27.17
N SER A 448 11.42 9.09 -27.55
CA SER A 448 11.23 8.72 -28.96
C SER A 448 10.09 9.52 -29.61
N LYS A 449 10.21 9.81 -30.91
CA LYS A 449 9.24 10.62 -31.65
C LYS A 449 7.79 10.12 -31.54
N ASN A 450 7.58 8.81 -31.48
CA ASN A 450 6.25 8.22 -31.40
C ASN A 450 5.60 8.43 -30.01
N GLU A 451 6.37 8.22 -28.93
CA GLU A 451 5.88 8.43 -27.57
C GLU A 451 5.65 9.92 -27.29
N LEU A 452 6.57 10.80 -27.70
CA LEU A 452 6.34 12.25 -27.56
C LEU A 452 5.06 12.69 -28.26
N LYS A 453 4.79 12.18 -29.47
CA LYS A 453 3.55 12.48 -30.20
C LYS A 453 2.30 11.95 -29.47
N LYS A 454 2.38 10.76 -28.87
CA LYS A 454 1.26 10.16 -28.11
C LYS A 454 0.83 11.03 -26.92
N TYR A 455 1.79 11.69 -26.27
CA TYR A 455 1.54 12.59 -25.14
C TYR A 455 1.49 14.07 -25.56
N GLU A 456 1.48 14.38 -26.86
CA GLU A 456 1.48 15.76 -27.37
C GLU A 456 2.64 16.61 -26.83
N ILE A 457 3.78 15.97 -26.54
CA ILE A 457 4.98 16.63 -26.01
C ILE A 457 5.79 17.19 -27.17
N GLU A 458 6.07 18.48 -27.08
CA GLU A 458 6.86 19.20 -28.08
C GLU A 458 8.26 19.50 -27.54
N ARG A 459 9.23 19.65 -28.45
CA ARG A 459 10.54 20.22 -28.14
C ARG A 459 10.55 21.68 -28.56
N VAL A 460 10.89 22.57 -27.63
CA VAL A 460 10.84 24.02 -27.82
C VAL A 460 12.11 24.69 -27.31
N ASN A 461 12.50 25.81 -27.94
CA ASN A 461 13.68 26.59 -27.54
C ASN A 461 13.34 27.79 -26.64
N ARG A 462 12.06 27.94 -26.26
CA ARG A 462 11.54 29.04 -25.45
C ARG A 462 10.36 28.57 -24.60
N ILE A 463 10.24 29.15 -23.41
CA ILE A 463 9.13 28.93 -22.49
C ILE A 463 8.09 30.02 -22.75
N GLU A 464 6.81 29.65 -22.72
CA GLU A 464 5.67 30.52 -23.03
C GLU A 464 4.86 30.85 -21.78
#